data_AF-N9PR45-F1
#
_entry.id   AF-N9PR45-F1
#
_cell.length_a   1.000
_cell.length_b   1.000
_cell.length_c   1.000
_cell.angle_alpha   90.00
_cell.angle_beta   90.00
_cell.angle_gamma   90.00
#
_symmetry.space_group_name_H-M   'P 1'
#
loop_
_entity.id
_entity.type
_entity.pdbx_description
1 polymer ?
#
loop_
_entity_poly.entity_id
_entity_poly.type
_entity_poly.pdbx_seq_one_letter_code
_entity_poly.pdbx_strand_id
1 'polypeptide(L)'
;MKIPSFVLFLALIILSWLFLVYCFYDFSLYYFYQILPFFAQLLNIALMLGLLLPVLYLYNQLYQKYLKQTITLKLYRQGLGLEKSAQTYFYPWQDLIHIQLQQHHAQIHSLNLLTQTVPYRQYFYFNSWMWPATLTQQHSEFLQFWKKLEALAKQQQLQRTSNASINKKTHVDIISIIADQQALASFQRKQRWLTVGLILVILASFSLFMGCLLWHEFNDGSVDLPHQQTQSISGTNFETFQNQVYIFKQGQGTFLVPQAKADQFTGLALSNLPNRADELYSNVGKTPQHVYWQDHILSQLNPAQTNYLGNDFTKDGQQVYFQDKPLANANAAGFTAILHPQFNALGYFYAKDDQQVYYKTKALTDLNPQQSQAFPNNSQYIHDQQVVYYQDKKLDKLNAQQTQIFSGSNRFSQNLHLATDGRSFYLNEHPLPHSAEHKFWGTTPVDLSHLQLIGSQSSEPYPGNFSYIFADQQNIYIYDEFYQRLKVLYHFPQPIQLQALEDRRFSDGKNMYSITEKIYRSKGRSSGTTTHGFKISLIRAQDQQIMAQYFSRNPSALKLSNLFHNREIN
;
A
#
# COMPACT_ATOMS: atom_id res chain seq x y z
N MET A 1 -12.69 16.45 -26.86
CA MET A 1 -11.99 15.14 -26.95
C MET A 1 -13.00 14.08 -27.32
N LYS A 2 -12.75 13.25 -28.35
CA LYS A 2 -13.69 12.17 -28.69
C LYS A 2 -13.63 11.13 -27.57
N ILE A 3 -14.81 10.72 -27.07
CA ILE A 3 -15.00 9.66 -26.07
C ILE A 3 -14.09 8.42 -26.31
N PRO A 4 -13.80 7.96 -27.55
CA PRO A 4 -12.92 6.82 -27.78
C PRO A 4 -11.48 7.05 -27.32
N SER A 5 -10.95 8.27 -27.37
CA SER A 5 -9.56 8.54 -26.97
C SER A 5 -9.40 8.59 -25.46
N PHE A 6 -10.42 9.06 -24.73
CA PHE A 6 -10.42 9.00 -23.28
C PHE A 6 -10.69 7.57 -22.79
N VAL A 7 -11.59 6.83 -23.45
CA VAL A 7 -11.81 5.41 -23.15
C VAL A 7 -10.56 4.58 -23.48
N LEU A 8 -9.84 4.87 -24.58
CA LEU A 8 -8.56 4.22 -24.87
C LEU A 8 -7.49 4.61 -23.84
N PHE A 9 -7.45 5.87 -23.41
CA PHE A 9 -6.51 6.31 -22.37
C PHE A 9 -6.81 5.65 -21.02
N LEU A 10 -8.09 5.58 -20.64
CA LEU A 10 -8.54 4.88 -19.43
C LEU A 10 -8.28 3.37 -19.54
N ALA A 11 -8.54 2.76 -20.70
CA ALA A 11 -8.25 1.36 -20.97
C ALA A 11 -6.74 1.09 -20.97
N LEU A 12 -5.92 2.02 -21.45
CA LEU A 12 -4.47 1.91 -21.42
C LEU A 12 -3.94 2.09 -20.00
N ILE A 13 -4.52 2.99 -19.20
CA ILE A 13 -4.26 3.07 -17.75
C ILE A 13 -4.65 1.75 -17.09
N ILE A 14 -5.85 1.21 -17.33
CA ILE A 14 -6.33 -0.05 -16.75
C ILE A 14 -5.49 -1.25 -17.21
N LEU A 15 -5.06 -1.30 -18.47
CA LEU A 15 -4.18 -2.35 -18.99
C LEU A 15 -2.76 -2.22 -18.44
N SER A 16 -2.23 -1.00 -18.31
CA SER A 16 -0.99 -0.75 -17.58
C SER A 16 -1.13 -1.06 -16.10
N TRP A 17 -2.32 -0.90 -15.51
CA TRP A 17 -2.66 -1.27 -14.14
C TRP A 17 -2.67 -2.79 -13.97
N LEU A 18 -3.34 -3.52 -14.86
CA LEU A 18 -3.36 -4.99 -14.89
C LEU A 18 -1.97 -5.55 -15.16
N PHE A 19 -1.18 -4.90 -16.03
CA PHE A 19 0.20 -5.28 -16.30
C PHE A 19 1.12 -5.00 -15.10
N LEU A 20 0.99 -3.86 -14.43
CA LEU A 20 1.73 -3.57 -13.20
C LEU A 20 1.30 -4.50 -12.07
N VAL A 21 0.02 -4.76 -11.87
CA VAL A 21 -0.48 -5.75 -10.90
C VAL A 21 0.06 -7.14 -11.23
N TYR A 22 0.08 -7.54 -12.50
CA TYR A 22 0.66 -8.82 -12.93
C TYR A 22 2.19 -8.87 -12.72
N CYS A 23 2.92 -7.79 -13.02
CA CYS A 23 4.36 -7.69 -12.79
C CYS A 23 4.72 -7.58 -11.30
N PHE A 24 3.86 -6.97 -10.48
CA PHE A 24 4.03 -6.84 -9.03
C PHE A 24 3.49 -8.04 -8.26
N TYR A 25 2.61 -8.86 -8.85
CA TYR A 25 2.24 -10.16 -8.31
C TYR A 25 3.46 -11.10 -8.17
N ASP A 26 4.49 -10.89 -8.99
CA ASP A 26 5.78 -11.60 -8.94
C ASP A 26 6.82 -10.95 -7.99
N PHE A 27 6.57 -9.73 -7.49
CA PHE A 27 7.40 -9.05 -6.49
C PHE A 27 6.72 -9.11 -5.12
N SER A 28 7.50 -9.33 -4.06
CA SER A 28 6.97 -9.59 -2.71
C SER A 28 5.91 -8.59 -2.24
N LEU A 29 4.80 -9.14 -1.70
CA LEU A 29 3.72 -8.44 -0.98
C LEU A 29 4.24 -7.35 -0.02
N TYR A 30 5.44 -7.53 0.53
CA TYR A 30 6.14 -6.54 1.36
C TYR A 30 6.28 -5.15 0.70
N TYR A 31 6.67 -5.07 -0.56
CA TYR A 31 6.74 -3.79 -1.29
C TYR A 31 5.36 -3.30 -1.72
N PHE A 32 4.41 -4.21 -1.96
CA PHE A 32 3.04 -3.86 -2.27
C PHE A 32 2.36 -3.11 -1.11
N TYR A 33 2.55 -3.55 0.13
CA TYR A 33 2.01 -2.87 1.32
C TYR A 33 2.60 -1.48 1.56
N GLN A 34 3.88 -1.26 1.23
CA GLN A 34 4.50 0.06 1.34
C GLN A 34 3.99 1.05 0.28
N ILE A 35 3.56 0.55 -0.88
CA ILE A 35 3.06 1.40 -1.98
C ILE A 35 1.52 1.49 -1.94
N LEU A 36 0.82 0.62 -1.21
CA LEU A 36 -0.65 0.62 -1.08
C LEU A 36 -1.24 2.00 -0.68
N PRO A 37 -0.63 2.78 0.24
CA PRO A 37 -1.09 4.14 0.54
C PRO A 37 -0.97 5.09 -0.65
N PHE A 38 0.10 4.98 -1.43
CA PHE A 38 0.29 5.73 -2.68
C PHE A 38 -0.73 5.30 -3.75
N PHE A 39 -1.07 4.02 -3.82
CA PHE A 39 -2.14 3.51 -4.71
C PHE A 39 -3.52 3.99 -4.29
N ALA A 40 -3.83 4.05 -2.99
CA ALA A 40 -5.08 4.62 -2.48
C ALA A 40 -5.19 6.11 -2.81
N GLN A 41 -4.09 6.88 -2.68
CA GLN A 41 -4.04 8.27 -3.12
C GLN A 41 -4.24 8.40 -4.64
N LEU A 42 -3.59 7.55 -5.45
CA LEU A 42 -3.77 7.55 -6.90
C LEU A 42 -5.20 7.16 -7.31
N LEU A 43 -5.83 6.21 -6.62
CA LEU A 43 -7.23 5.83 -6.83
C LEU A 43 -8.17 6.97 -6.47
N ASN A 44 -7.92 7.68 -5.36
CA ASN A 44 -8.69 8.86 -4.97
C ASN A 44 -8.55 9.98 -6.00
N ILE A 45 -7.33 10.21 -6.53
CA ILE A 45 -7.10 11.17 -7.62
C ILE A 45 -7.83 10.71 -8.89
N ALA A 46 -7.79 9.43 -9.23
CA ALA A 46 -8.48 8.88 -10.40
C ALA A 46 -10.00 8.97 -10.27
N LEU A 47 -10.57 8.72 -9.09
CA LEU A 47 -11.99 8.89 -8.79
C LEU A 47 -12.39 10.36 -8.83
N MET A 48 -11.56 11.25 -8.28
CA MET A 48 -11.76 12.70 -8.33
C MET A 48 -11.76 13.21 -9.78
N LEU A 49 -10.82 12.75 -10.61
CA LEU A 49 -10.76 13.05 -12.05
C LEU A 49 -11.93 12.41 -12.82
N GLY A 50 -12.36 11.21 -12.42
CA GLY A 50 -13.52 10.52 -12.99
C GLY A 50 -14.84 11.25 -12.71
N LEU A 51 -14.99 11.81 -11.51
CA LEU A 51 -16.13 12.64 -11.10
C LEU A 51 -16.07 14.06 -11.68
N LEU A 52 -14.88 14.55 -12.04
CA LEU A 52 -14.71 15.86 -12.65
C LEU A 52 -15.52 16.00 -13.95
N LEU A 53 -15.51 14.99 -14.82
CA LEU A 53 -16.22 15.01 -16.11
C LEU A 53 -17.75 15.15 -15.99
N PRO A 54 -18.47 14.35 -15.17
CA PRO A 54 -19.91 14.53 -14.99
C PRO A 54 -20.25 15.83 -14.24
N VAL A 55 -19.43 16.27 -13.28
CA VAL A 55 -19.62 17.57 -12.60
C VAL A 55 -19.47 18.71 -13.59
N LEU A 56 -18.45 18.67 -14.43
CA LEU A 56 -18.23 19.63 -15.51
C LEU A 56 -19.37 19.59 -16.54
N TYR A 57 -19.86 18.41 -16.92
CA TYR A 57 -21.04 18.26 -17.81
C TYR A 57 -22.27 18.92 -17.20
N LEU A 58 -22.58 18.62 -15.94
CA LEU A 58 -23.73 19.18 -15.23
C LEU A 58 -23.61 20.70 -15.10
N TYR A 59 -22.42 21.20 -14.74
CA TYR A 59 -22.12 22.62 -14.71
C TYR A 59 -22.37 23.28 -16.07
N ASN A 60 -21.92 22.67 -17.16
CA ASN A 60 -22.17 23.19 -18.51
C ASN A 60 -23.66 23.21 -18.87
N GLN A 61 -24.43 22.18 -18.49
CA GLN A 61 -25.88 22.16 -18.71
C GLN A 61 -26.59 23.27 -17.94
N LEU A 62 -26.24 23.47 -16.67
CA LEU A 62 -26.77 24.55 -15.85
C LEU A 62 -26.37 25.92 -16.42
N TYR A 63 -25.11 26.09 -16.84
CA TYR A 63 -24.62 27.31 -17.47
C TYR A 63 -25.40 27.64 -18.74
N GLN A 64 -25.61 26.66 -19.63
CA GLN A 64 -26.40 26.85 -20.85
C GLN A 64 -27.88 27.16 -20.55
N LYS A 65 -28.47 26.57 -19.51
CA LYS A 65 -29.87 26.80 -19.15
C LYS A 65 -30.12 28.20 -18.59
N TYR A 66 -29.24 28.69 -17.71
CA TYR A 66 -29.46 29.93 -16.96
C TYR A 66 -28.76 31.16 -17.53
N LEU A 67 -27.67 30.99 -18.28
CA LEU A 67 -26.84 32.10 -18.77
C LEU A 67 -26.85 32.27 -20.30
N LYS A 68 -27.64 31.46 -21.04
CA LYS A 68 -27.82 31.66 -22.47
C LYS A 68 -28.57 32.96 -22.73
N GLN A 69 -27.98 33.82 -23.56
CA GLN A 69 -28.55 35.11 -23.94
C GLN A 69 -28.51 35.25 -25.47
N THR A 70 -29.60 35.77 -26.04
CA THR A 70 -29.63 36.16 -27.45
C THR A 70 -28.96 37.51 -27.61
N ILE A 71 -28.06 37.61 -28.58
CA ILE A 71 -27.41 38.87 -28.97
C ILE A 71 -27.72 39.14 -30.45
N THR A 72 -27.90 40.40 -30.81
CA THR A 72 -28.07 40.83 -32.20
C THR A 72 -26.89 41.73 -32.57
N LEU A 73 -26.14 41.34 -33.59
CA LEU A 73 -25.05 42.14 -34.14
C LEU A 73 -25.55 42.85 -35.41
N LYS A 74 -25.44 44.17 -35.43
CA LYS A 74 -25.82 45.01 -36.58
C LYS A 74 -24.57 45.67 -37.14
N LEU A 75 -24.44 45.66 -38.45
CA LEU A 75 -23.28 46.22 -39.14
C LEU A 75 -23.67 47.52 -39.83
N TYR A 76 -22.99 48.61 -39.49
CA TYR A 76 -23.18 49.94 -40.06
C TYR A 76 -21.92 50.39 -40.80
N ARG A 77 -22.03 51.39 -41.68
CA ARG A 77 -20.85 51.96 -42.35
C ARG A 77 -19.86 52.57 -41.37
N GLN A 78 -20.35 53.15 -40.27
CA GLN A 78 -19.54 53.88 -39.29
C GLN A 78 -19.06 53.00 -38.12
N GLY A 79 -19.55 51.77 -37.98
CA GLY A 79 -19.20 50.90 -36.86
C GLY A 79 -20.09 49.67 -36.70
N LEU A 80 -19.96 49.04 -35.53
CA LEU A 80 -20.64 47.80 -35.14
C LEU A 80 -21.66 48.08 -34.02
N GLY A 81 -22.92 47.72 -34.24
CA GLY A 81 -23.94 47.71 -33.18
C GLY A 81 -24.05 46.33 -32.54
N LEU A 82 -24.19 46.29 -31.22
CA LEU A 82 -24.48 45.11 -30.43
C LEU A 82 -25.71 45.38 -29.56
N GLU A 83 -26.78 44.63 -29.80
CA GLU A 83 -27.97 44.62 -28.95
C GLU A 83 -27.94 43.37 -28.07
N LYS A 84 -27.96 43.58 -26.76
CA LYS A 84 -27.95 42.52 -25.76
C LYS A 84 -29.06 42.80 -24.75
N SER A 85 -30.10 41.96 -24.76
CA SER A 85 -31.28 42.17 -23.91
C SER A 85 -31.90 43.57 -24.14
N ALA A 86 -31.94 44.45 -23.13
CA ALA A 86 -32.48 45.82 -23.23
C ALA A 86 -31.40 46.90 -23.49
N GLN A 87 -30.15 46.53 -23.69
CA GLN A 87 -29.03 47.45 -23.88
C GLN A 87 -28.50 47.39 -25.31
N THR A 88 -28.29 48.57 -25.90
CA THR A 88 -27.71 48.73 -27.23
C THR A 88 -26.37 49.44 -27.12
N TYR A 89 -25.32 48.79 -27.59
CA TYR A 89 -23.97 49.33 -27.67
C TYR A 89 -23.61 49.60 -29.13
N PHE A 90 -22.95 50.72 -29.40
CA PHE A 90 -22.43 51.03 -30.72
C PHE A 90 -20.94 51.33 -30.63
N TYR A 91 -20.15 50.58 -31.39
CA TYR A 91 -18.70 50.65 -31.42
C TYR A 91 -18.27 51.25 -32.76
N PRO A 92 -17.90 52.54 -32.81
CA PRO A 92 -17.36 53.13 -34.03
C PRO A 92 -16.01 52.49 -34.37
N TRP A 93 -15.63 52.47 -35.65
CA TRP A 93 -14.38 51.82 -36.08
C TRP A 93 -13.13 52.36 -35.36
N GLN A 94 -13.14 53.63 -34.98
CA GLN A 94 -12.04 54.30 -34.24
C GLN A 94 -11.89 53.82 -32.78
N ASP A 95 -12.94 53.28 -32.17
CA ASP A 95 -12.93 52.79 -30.78
C ASP A 95 -12.58 51.29 -30.71
N LEU A 96 -12.63 50.61 -31.86
CA LEU A 96 -12.30 49.22 -31.97
C LEU A 96 -10.77 49.04 -31.89
N ILE A 97 -10.28 48.12 -31.07
CA ILE A 97 -8.87 47.74 -31.03
C ILE A 97 -8.68 46.46 -31.84
N HIS A 98 -9.52 45.45 -31.58
CA HIS A 98 -9.36 44.12 -32.15
C HIS A 98 -10.66 43.34 -32.16
N ILE A 99 -10.95 42.69 -33.30
CA ILE A 99 -12.00 41.67 -33.43
C ILE A 99 -11.32 40.35 -33.73
N GLN A 100 -11.57 39.33 -32.91
CA GLN A 100 -11.08 37.99 -33.15
C GLN A 100 -12.24 37.03 -33.38
N LEU A 101 -12.20 36.32 -34.51
CA LEU A 101 -13.03 35.15 -34.74
C LEU A 101 -12.17 33.90 -34.57
N GLN A 102 -12.67 32.94 -33.81
CA GLN A 102 -12.11 31.60 -33.75
C GLN A 102 -13.07 30.65 -34.45
N GLN A 103 -12.62 30.01 -35.52
CA GLN A 103 -13.35 28.93 -36.20
C GLN A 103 -12.57 27.63 -36.16
N HIS A 104 -13.28 26.51 -36.19
CA HIS A 104 -12.70 25.18 -36.42
C HIS A 104 -13.45 24.55 -37.58
N HIS A 105 -12.76 24.35 -38.71
CA HIS A 105 -13.39 24.01 -40.00
C HIS A 105 -14.51 25.03 -40.35
N ALA A 106 -15.75 24.56 -40.54
CA ALA A 106 -16.91 25.43 -40.81
C ALA A 106 -17.60 26.00 -39.55
N GLN A 107 -17.14 25.63 -38.34
CA GLN A 107 -17.81 25.95 -37.07
C GLN A 107 -17.21 27.17 -36.39
N ILE A 108 -18.02 28.21 -36.19
CA ILE A 108 -17.65 29.38 -35.39
C ILE A 108 -17.71 29.02 -33.90
N HIS A 109 -16.61 29.20 -33.19
CA HIS A 109 -16.50 28.87 -31.77
C HIS A 109 -16.67 30.10 -30.89
N SER A 110 -15.97 31.19 -31.21
CA SER A 110 -16.05 32.43 -30.44
C SER A 110 -15.81 33.67 -31.29
N LEU A 111 -16.38 34.78 -30.83
CA LEU A 111 -16.10 36.14 -31.30
C LEU A 111 -15.65 36.97 -30.09
N ASN A 112 -14.52 37.64 -30.22
CA ASN A 112 -14.00 38.52 -29.18
C ASN A 112 -13.94 39.93 -29.74
N LEU A 113 -14.48 40.89 -28.98
CA LEU A 113 -14.37 42.32 -29.27
C LEU A 113 -13.51 42.96 -28.19
N LEU A 114 -12.52 43.74 -28.61
CA LEU A 114 -11.68 44.56 -27.76
C LEU A 114 -11.82 46.02 -28.20
N THR A 115 -12.15 46.90 -27.28
CA THR A 115 -12.47 48.32 -27.53
C THR A 115 -11.71 49.23 -26.57
N GLN A 116 -11.57 50.51 -26.94
CA GLN A 116 -10.93 51.52 -26.08
C GLN A 116 -11.90 52.03 -25.00
N THR A 117 -13.22 51.99 -25.25
CA THR A 117 -14.26 52.38 -24.29
C THR A 117 -14.98 51.18 -23.65
N VAL A 118 -15.65 51.43 -22.51
CA VAL A 118 -16.38 50.41 -21.75
C VAL A 118 -17.60 49.92 -22.54
N PRO A 119 -17.83 48.59 -22.64
CA PRO A 119 -17.06 47.50 -22.07
C PRO A 119 -15.81 47.16 -22.89
N TYR A 120 -14.61 47.31 -22.29
CA TYR A 120 -13.31 47.14 -22.95
C TYR A 120 -13.12 45.80 -23.66
N ARG A 121 -13.79 44.74 -23.18
CA ARG A 121 -13.58 43.38 -23.65
C ARG A 121 -14.87 42.58 -23.57
N GLN A 122 -15.27 42.00 -24.69
CA GLN A 122 -16.45 41.16 -24.79
C GLN A 122 -16.09 39.85 -25.45
N TYR A 123 -16.42 38.75 -24.77
CA TYR A 123 -16.24 37.39 -25.26
C TYR A 123 -17.62 36.80 -25.54
N PHE A 124 -17.83 36.38 -26.79
CA PHE A 124 -19.04 35.67 -27.20
C PHE A 124 -18.65 34.26 -27.58
N TYR A 125 -19.10 33.29 -26.79
CA TYR A 125 -18.90 31.87 -27.08
C TYR A 125 -20.19 31.33 -27.67
N PHE A 126 -20.11 30.86 -28.91
CA PHE A 126 -21.26 30.29 -29.63
C PHE A 126 -21.42 28.79 -29.39
N ASN A 127 -20.35 28.14 -28.91
CA ASN A 127 -20.33 26.74 -28.52
C ASN A 127 -19.73 26.58 -27.11
N SER A 128 -20.10 25.50 -26.42
CA SER A 128 -19.48 25.16 -25.13
C SER A 128 -18.00 24.83 -25.30
N TRP A 129 -17.19 25.30 -24.35
CA TRP A 129 -15.77 24.98 -24.27
C TRP A 129 -15.48 23.48 -24.09
N MET A 130 -16.44 22.68 -23.60
CA MET A 130 -16.24 21.24 -23.35
C MET A 130 -16.85 20.32 -24.41
N TRP A 131 -17.88 20.79 -25.13
CA TRP A 131 -18.45 20.06 -26.27
C TRP A 131 -18.71 21.02 -27.43
N PRO A 132 -17.89 20.97 -28.49
CA PRO A 132 -18.26 21.58 -29.76
C PRO A 132 -19.44 20.76 -30.30
N ALA A 133 -20.66 21.24 -30.08
CA ALA A 133 -21.81 20.70 -30.77
C ALA A 133 -21.56 20.87 -32.28
N THR A 134 -21.74 19.81 -33.04
CA THR A 134 -21.83 19.92 -34.49
C THR A 134 -22.88 20.97 -34.81
N LEU A 135 -22.49 22.02 -35.57
CA LEU A 135 -23.37 23.05 -36.12
C LEU A 135 -24.79 22.50 -36.32
N THR A 136 -25.66 22.69 -35.33
CA THR A 136 -27.07 22.83 -35.64
C THR A 136 -27.12 24.05 -36.55
N GLN A 137 -27.92 24.01 -37.60
CA GLN A 137 -28.00 25.01 -38.68
C GLN A 137 -28.19 26.49 -38.24
N GLN A 138 -28.16 26.81 -36.94
CA GLN A 138 -28.50 28.07 -36.29
C GLN A 138 -27.55 29.26 -36.52
N HIS A 139 -26.40 29.12 -37.18
CA HIS A 139 -25.45 30.23 -37.37
C HIS A 139 -24.93 30.44 -38.80
N SER A 140 -25.58 29.85 -39.82
CA SER A 140 -25.23 30.08 -41.23
C SER A 140 -25.26 31.57 -41.62
N GLU A 141 -26.16 32.35 -41.00
CA GLU A 141 -26.26 33.80 -41.15
C GLU A 141 -25.03 34.55 -40.61
N PHE A 142 -24.34 34.03 -39.59
CA PHE A 142 -23.15 34.68 -39.02
C PHE A 142 -21.98 34.66 -40.01
N LEU A 143 -21.83 33.60 -40.81
CA LEU A 143 -20.79 33.55 -41.85
C LEU A 143 -21.03 34.64 -42.92
N GLN A 144 -22.28 34.90 -43.28
CA GLN A 144 -22.63 36.00 -44.19
C GLN A 144 -22.35 37.37 -43.56
N PHE A 145 -22.69 37.53 -42.28
CA PHE A 145 -22.35 38.71 -41.49
C PHE A 145 -20.83 38.93 -41.44
N TRP A 146 -20.04 37.90 -41.12
CA TRP A 146 -18.58 38.00 -41.04
C TRP A 146 -17.95 38.41 -42.37
N LYS A 147 -18.40 37.84 -43.50
CA LYS A 147 -17.93 38.24 -44.83
C LYS A 147 -18.24 39.71 -45.14
N LYS A 148 -19.42 40.21 -44.74
CA LYS A 148 -19.77 41.64 -44.89
C LYS A 148 -18.91 42.52 -43.99
N LEU A 149 -18.62 42.07 -42.76
CA LEU A 149 -17.74 42.77 -41.83
C LEU A 149 -16.31 42.84 -42.38
N GLU A 150 -15.76 41.75 -42.91
CA GLU A 150 -14.44 41.75 -43.56
C GLU A 150 -14.38 42.71 -44.76
N ALA A 151 -15.44 42.76 -45.57
CA ALA A 151 -15.52 43.67 -46.71
C ALA A 151 -15.52 45.16 -46.28
N LEU A 152 -16.29 45.51 -45.24
CA LEU A 152 -16.28 46.87 -44.67
C LEU A 152 -14.95 47.20 -43.98
N ALA A 153 -14.38 46.26 -43.22
CA ALA A 153 -13.07 46.43 -42.59
C ALA A 153 -11.99 46.73 -43.62
N LYS A 154 -12.03 46.07 -44.79
CA LYS A 154 -11.15 46.36 -45.92
C LYS A 154 -11.37 47.77 -46.49
N GLN A 155 -12.62 48.24 -46.58
CA GLN A 155 -12.92 49.62 -47.00
C GLN A 155 -12.38 50.66 -46.01
N GLN A 156 -12.34 50.32 -44.72
CA GLN A 156 -11.79 51.16 -43.64
C GLN A 156 -10.28 50.95 -43.40
N GLN A 157 -9.58 50.25 -44.31
CA GLN A 157 -8.14 49.98 -44.23
C GLN A 157 -7.68 49.26 -42.94
N LEU A 158 -8.56 48.47 -42.29
CA LEU A 158 -8.20 47.70 -41.10
C LEU A 158 -7.31 46.50 -41.45
N GLN A 159 -6.37 46.16 -40.56
CA GLN A 159 -5.43 45.07 -40.81
C GLN A 159 -6.07 43.72 -40.52
N ARG A 160 -6.11 42.83 -41.52
CA ARG A 160 -6.55 41.45 -41.36
C ARG A 160 -5.35 40.52 -41.20
N THR A 161 -5.36 39.70 -40.16
CA THR A 161 -4.42 38.59 -39.98
C THR A 161 -5.18 37.29 -39.80
N SER A 162 -4.63 36.19 -40.30
CA SER A 162 -5.20 34.86 -40.11
C SER A 162 -4.10 33.88 -39.76
N ASN A 163 -4.24 33.23 -38.61
CA ASN A 163 -3.34 32.19 -38.17
C ASN A 163 -4.10 30.86 -38.15
N ALA A 164 -3.67 29.92 -38.98
CA ALA A 164 -4.20 28.57 -39.02
C ALA A 164 -3.27 27.63 -38.25
N SER A 165 -3.82 26.73 -37.44
CA SER A 165 -2.99 25.73 -36.75
C SER A 165 -2.37 24.74 -37.75
N ILE A 166 -1.09 24.40 -37.56
CA ILE A 166 -0.32 23.50 -38.44
C ILE A 166 -0.89 22.05 -38.46
N ASN A 167 -1.64 21.66 -37.43
CA ASN A 167 -2.10 20.28 -37.27
C ASN A 167 -3.48 20.06 -37.94
N LYS A 168 -3.52 19.25 -39.01
CA LYS A 168 -4.73 19.01 -39.83
C LYS A 168 -5.92 18.42 -39.06
N LYS A 169 -5.71 17.76 -37.91
CA LYS A 169 -6.79 17.14 -37.10
C LYS A 169 -7.47 18.11 -36.13
N THR A 170 -6.87 19.27 -35.86
CA THR A 170 -7.37 20.30 -34.93
C THR A 170 -7.35 21.66 -35.62
N HIS A 171 -7.72 21.71 -36.89
CA HIS A 171 -7.62 22.90 -37.74
C HIS A 171 -8.50 24.04 -37.19
N VAL A 172 -7.90 24.88 -36.33
CA VAL A 172 -8.48 26.10 -35.79
C VAL A 172 -7.90 27.26 -36.58
N ASP A 173 -8.76 28.03 -37.23
CA ASP A 173 -8.38 29.30 -37.82
C ASP A 173 -8.78 30.42 -36.87
N ILE A 174 -7.79 31.24 -36.52
CA ILE A 174 -7.99 32.47 -35.77
C ILE A 174 -7.86 33.60 -36.77
N ILE A 175 -8.99 34.23 -37.08
CA ILE A 175 -9.06 35.39 -37.97
C ILE A 175 -9.16 36.62 -37.08
N SER A 176 -8.26 37.57 -37.27
CA SER A 176 -8.19 38.80 -36.49
C SER A 176 -8.30 40.01 -37.41
N ILE A 177 -9.16 40.95 -37.03
CA ILE A 177 -9.23 42.28 -37.62
C ILE A 177 -8.70 43.24 -36.57
N ILE A 178 -7.61 43.91 -36.87
CA ILE A 178 -6.88 44.79 -35.97
C ILE A 178 -7.12 46.21 -36.45
N ALA A 179 -7.64 47.03 -35.55
CA ALA A 179 -7.87 48.45 -35.77
C ALA A 179 -6.80 49.31 -35.07
N ASP A 180 -6.23 48.85 -33.95
CA ASP A 180 -5.09 49.49 -33.28
C ASP A 180 -4.05 48.45 -32.80
N GLN A 181 -2.90 48.41 -33.49
CA GLN A 181 -1.85 47.44 -33.19
C GLN A 181 -1.07 47.78 -31.90
N GLN A 182 -0.90 49.06 -31.56
CA GLN A 182 -0.16 49.48 -30.37
C GLN A 182 -0.97 49.20 -29.10
N ALA A 183 -2.27 49.52 -29.11
CA ALA A 183 -3.17 49.19 -28.01
C ALA A 183 -3.32 47.68 -27.79
N LEU A 184 -3.34 46.87 -28.86
CA LEU A 184 -3.35 45.41 -28.75
C LEU A 184 -2.08 44.87 -28.08
N ALA A 185 -0.91 45.38 -28.44
CA ALA A 185 0.38 44.94 -27.89
C ALA A 185 0.55 45.29 -26.40
N SER A 186 0.16 46.51 -26.00
CA SER A 186 0.21 46.93 -24.59
C SER A 186 -0.69 46.06 -23.72
N PHE A 187 -1.87 45.73 -24.23
CA PHE A 187 -2.84 44.88 -23.56
C PHE A 187 -2.35 43.44 -23.38
N GLN A 188 -1.81 42.82 -24.43
CA GLN A 188 -1.23 41.47 -24.34
C GLN A 188 -0.08 41.39 -23.34
N ARG A 189 0.76 42.44 -23.26
CA ARG A 189 1.85 42.53 -22.28
C ARG A 189 1.31 42.52 -20.85
N LYS A 190 0.28 43.33 -20.56
CA LYS A 190 -0.35 43.37 -19.23
C LYS A 190 -0.95 42.02 -18.84
N GLN A 191 -1.61 41.32 -19.77
CA GLN A 191 -2.16 40.00 -19.51
C GLN A 191 -1.08 38.95 -19.19
N ARG A 192 0.05 38.95 -19.91
CA ARG A 192 1.16 38.03 -19.63
C ARG A 192 1.70 38.20 -18.20
N TRP A 193 1.89 39.45 -17.75
CA TRP A 193 2.34 39.73 -16.39
C TRP A 193 1.35 39.26 -15.32
N LEU A 194 0.05 39.44 -15.56
CA LEU A 194 -0.98 38.92 -14.65
C LEU A 194 -0.96 37.38 -14.58
N THR A 195 -0.84 36.69 -15.72
CA THR A 195 -0.76 35.22 -15.76
C THR A 195 0.48 34.70 -15.04
N VAL A 196 1.64 35.31 -15.27
CA VAL A 196 2.90 34.94 -14.58
C VAL A 196 2.75 35.15 -13.06
N GLY A 197 2.18 36.29 -12.65
CA GLY A 197 1.93 36.56 -11.23
C GLY A 197 1.03 35.51 -10.58
N LEU A 198 -0.07 35.12 -11.25
CA LEU A 198 -0.99 34.10 -10.73
C LEU A 198 -0.32 32.72 -10.61
N ILE A 199 0.49 32.32 -11.59
CA ILE A 199 1.25 31.06 -11.54
C ILE A 199 2.22 31.05 -10.36
N LEU A 200 2.94 32.14 -10.13
CA LEU A 200 3.87 32.27 -9.01
C LEU A 200 3.15 32.17 -7.66
N VAL A 201 1.97 32.78 -7.53
CA VAL A 201 1.15 32.70 -6.31
C VAL A 201 0.71 31.26 -6.04
N ILE A 202 0.26 30.53 -7.07
CA ILE A 202 -0.13 29.11 -6.91
C ILE A 202 1.07 28.26 -6.48
N LEU A 203 2.22 28.44 -7.12
CA LEU A 203 3.44 27.71 -6.78
C LEU A 203 3.89 27.99 -5.34
N ALA A 204 3.89 29.26 -4.93
CA ALA A 204 4.23 29.63 -3.55
C ALA A 204 3.27 29.01 -2.53
N SER A 205 1.97 29.03 -2.81
CA SER A 205 0.95 28.42 -1.95
C SER A 205 1.13 26.90 -1.83
N PHE A 206 1.44 26.21 -2.93
CA PHE A 206 1.69 24.77 -2.91
C PHE A 206 2.96 24.41 -2.13
N SER A 207 4.04 25.18 -2.30
CA SER A 207 5.28 25.00 -1.55
C SER A 207 5.08 25.21 -0.04
N LEU A 208 4.30 26.23 0.35
CA LEU A 208 3.93 26.45 1.76
C LEU A 208 3.12 25.29 2.33
N PHE A 209 2.14 24.80 1.57
CA PHE A 209 1.33 23.65 1.97
C PHE A 209 2.19 22.39 2.20
N MET A 210 3.09 22.08 1.26
CA MET A 210 4.03 20.96 1.41
C MET A 210 4.98 21.16 2.60
N GLY A 211 5.47 22.38 2.81
CA GLY A 211 6.28 22.70 3.98
C GLY A 211 5.53 22.44 5.30
N CYS A 212 4.25 22.83 5.39
CA CYS A 212 3.42 22.56 6.56
C CYS A 212 3.19 21.05 6.79
N LEU A 213 2.95 20.27 5.73
CA LEU A 213 2.79 18.82 5.84
C LEU A 213 4.06 18.15 6.35
N LEU A 214 5.21 18.50 5.77
CA LEU A 214 6.50 17.95 6.20
C LEU A 214 6.84 18.35 7.64
N TRP A 215 6.58 19.60 8.02
CA TRP A 215 6.78 20.05 9.40
C TRP A 215 5.94 19.25 10.40
N HIS A 216 4.69 18.93 10.06
CA HIS A 216 3.84 18.12 10.93
C HIS A 216 4.35 16.68 11.07
N GLU A 217 4.82 16.08 9.97
CA GLU A 217 5.34 14.71 9.97
C GLU A 217 6.68 14.57 10.71
N PHE A 218 7.56 15.58 10.60
CA PHE A 218 8.88 15.56 11.25
C PHE A 218 8.87 16.04 12.71
N ASN A 219 7.81 16.75 13.14
CA ASN A 219 7.65 17.16 14.53
C ASN A 219 6.79 16.14 15.28
N ASP A 220 7.32 14.92 15.43
CA ASP A 220 6.69 13.80 16.12
C ASP A 220 6.65 13.94 17.65
N GLY A 221 7.26 15.02 18.18
CA GLY A 221 7.36 15.28 19.62
C GLY A 221 8.59 14.65 20.28
N SER A 222 9.47 14.02 19.50
CA SER A 222 10.76 13.55 20.00
C SER A 222 11.70 14.71 20.31
N VAL A 223 12.67 14.45 21.18
CA VAL A 223 13.66 15.41 21.67
C VAL A 223 15.05 14.87 21.42
N ASP A 224 15.90 15.68 20.81
CA ASP A 224 17.34 15.38 20.67
C ASP A 224 18.05 15.66 22.00
N LEU A 225 18.54 14.61 22.65
CA LEU A 225 19.28 14.73 23.90
C LEU A 225 20.79 14.64 23.66
N PRO A 226 21.61 15.37 24.45
CA PRO A 226 23.05 15.21 24.44
C PRO A 226 23.42 13.88 25.12
N HIS A 227 23.45 12.77 24.35
CA HIS A 227 23.64 11.40 24.85
C HIS A 227 24.87 11.20 25.77
N GLN A 228 25.88 12.07 25.70
CA GLN A 228 27.06 12.01 26.59
C GLN A 228 26.79 12.54 28.01
N GLN A 229 25.66 13.21 28.25
CA GLN A 229 25.30 13.85 29.51
C GLN A 229 24.04 13.24 30.14
N THR A 230 23.40 12.27 29.50
CA THR A 230 22.23 11.57 30.05
C THR A 230 22.69 10.46 31.00
N GLN A 231 21.83 10.12 31.97
CA GLN A 231 22.05 9.00 32.89
C GLN A 231 20.93 7.99 32.70
N SER A 232 21.28 6.76 32.31
CA SER A 232 20.32 5.68 32.14
C SER A 232 19.82 5.14 33.48
N ILE A 233 18.55 4.74 33.53
CA ILE A 233 17.95 4.07 34.67
C ILE A 233 18.06 2.56 34.45
N SER A 234 18.89 1.90 35.26
CA SER A 234 19.27 0.49 35.08
C SER A 234 18.05 -0.45 34.93
N GLY A 235 18.10 -1.33 33.93
CA GLY A 235 17.04 -2.29 33.64
C GLY A 235 15.78 -1.70 33.00
N THR A 236 15.82 -0.44 32.55
CA THR A 236 14.71 0.24 31.89
C THR A 236 15.17 1.01 30.64
N ASN A 237 14.21 1.43 29.80
CA ASN A 237 14.46 2.31 28.65
C ASN A 237 14.45 3.81 29.01
N PHE A 238 14.36 4.15 30.30
CA PHE A 238 14.35 5.53 30.76
C PHE A 238 15.77 6.08 30.94
N GLU A 239 15.92 7.36 30.62
CA GLU A 239 17.12 8.14 30.90
C GLU A 239 16.75 9.47 31.55
N THR A 240 17.69 10.07 32.26
CA THR A 240 17.49 11.34 32.96
C THR A 240 18.46 12.39 32.48
N PHE A 241 17.98 13.62 32.37
CA PHE A 241 18.76 14.80 32.00
C PHE A 241 18.11 16.04 32.62
N GLN A 242 18.90 16.91 33.26
CA GLN A 242 18.42 18.17 33.88
C GLN A 242 17.18 18.01 34.81
N ASN A 243 17.18 16.98 35.67
CA ASN A 243 16.06 16.61 36.55
C ASN A 243 14.73 16.31 35.82
N GLN A 244 14.80 15.96 34.55
CA GLN A 244 13.69 15.44 33.75
C GLN A 244 13.95 13.97 33.40
N VAL A 245 12.88 13.25 33.09
CA VAL A 245 12.93 11.84 32.71
C VAL A 245 12.47 11.72 31.27
N TYR A 246 13.19 10.91 30.50
CA TYR A 246 12.91 10.66 29.10
C TYR A 246 12.85 9.15 28.85
N ILE A 247 12.10 8.75 27.83
CA ILE A 247 11.97 7.37 27.38
C ILE A 247 12.45 7.24 25.94
N PHE A 248 13.37 6.32 25.68
CA PHE A 248 13.72 5.96 24.32
C PHE A 248 12.74 4.93 23.76
N LYS A 249 12.04 5.29 22.68
CA LYS A 249 11.13 4.42 21.94
C LYS A 249 11.80 3.99 20.64
N GLN A 250 12.10 2.70 20.51
CA GLN A 250 12.77 2.17 19.33
C GLN A 250 12.01 2.53 18.04
N GLY A 251 12.68 3.22 17.11
CA GLY A 251 12.10 3.67 15.84
C GLY A 251 11.29 4.96 15.90
N GLN A 252 11.02 5.52 17.09
CA GLN A 252 10.31 6.80 17.28
C GLN A 252 11.19 7.89 17.92
N GLY A 253 12.30 7.52 18.55
CA GLY A 253 13.20 8.47 19.22
C GLY A 253 12.90 8.64 20.70
N THR A 254 13.39 9.75 21.28
CA THR A 254 13.34 10.00 22.73
C THR A 254 12.23 10.97 23.08
N PHE A 255 11.40 10.64 24.08
CA PHE A 255 10.25 11.45 24.49
C PHE A 255 10.37 11.87 25.95
N LEU A 256 9.91 13.08 26.27
CA LEU A 256 9.81 13.56 27.64
C LEU A 256 8.69 12.82 28.37
N VAL A 257 8.98 12.29 29.55
CA VAL A 257 7.97 11.72 30.44
C VAL A 257 7.24 12.85 31.17
N PRO A 258 5.92 13.02 30.98
CA PRO A 258 5.21 14.17 31.50
C PRO A 258 5.13 14.13 33.03
N GLN A 259 5.31 15.28 33.67
CA GLN A 259 5.13 15.46 35.12
C GLN A 259 6.06 14.61 36.00
N ALA A 260 7.12 14.03 35.42
CA ALA A 260 8.14 13.27 36.14
C ALA A 260 9.37 14.14 36.44
N LYS A 261 9.87 14.04 37.67
CA LYS A 261 11.17 14.58 38.08
C LYS A 261 12.12 13.43 38.38
N ALA A 262 13.36 13.55 37.94
CA ALA A 262 14.34 12.45 38.01
C ALA A 262 14.63 12.05 39.47
N ASP A 263 14.68 13.01 40.38
CA ASP A 263 14.87 12.79 41.83
C ASP A 263 13.71 12.04 42.52
N GLN A 264 12.54 11.95 41.87
CA GLN A 264 11.34 11.27 42.36
C GLN A 264 10.94 10.08 41.49
N PHE A 265 11.71 9.77 40.44
CA PHE A 265 11.36 8.73 39.49
C PHE A 265 12.05 7.41 39.85
N THR A 266 11.26 6.33 39.85
CA THR A 266 11.72 4.96 40.04
C THR A 266 11.35 4.14 38.82
N GLY A 267 12.35 3.63 38.10
CA GLY A 267 12.15 2.64 37.05
C GLY A 267 11.74 1.28 37.64
N LEU A 268 10.72 0.64 37.08
CA LEU A 268 10.30 -0.70 37.48
C LEU A 268 11.02 -1.73 36.60
N ALA A 269 12.26 -2.05 36.96
CA ALA A 269 13.08 -3.02 36.23
C ALA A 269 12.53 -4.46 36.33
N LEU A 270 12.87 -5.29 35.33
CA LEU A 270 12.47 -6.69 35.24
C LEU A 270 13.56 -7.66 35.74
N SER A 271 14.43 -7.25 36.66
CA SER A 271 15.60 -8.05 37.09
C SER A 271 15.24 -9.36 37.80
N ASN A 272 14.00 -9.48 38.30
CA ASN A 272 13.47 -10.64 38.99
C ASN A 272 12.79 -11.66 38.05
N LEU A 273 12.64 -11.38 36.75
CA LEU A 273 12.02 -12.33 35.82
C LEU A 273 12.98 -13.48 35.47
N PRO A 274 12.58 -14.75 35.65
CA PRO A 274 13.40 -15.90 35.24
C PRO A 274 13.51 -15.96 33.70
N ASN A 275 14.65 -16.46 33.19
CA ASN A 275 14.87 -16.67 31.76
C ASN A 275 14.56 -15.44 30.89
N ARG A 276 14.78 -14.23 31.43
CA ARG A 276 14.60 -12.97 30.73
C ARG A 276 15.71 -12.80 29.69
N ALA A 277 15.38 -12.27 28.51
CA ALA A 277 16.40 -11.82 27.57
C ALA A 277 17.22 -10.66 28.17
N ASP A 278 18.53 -10.63 27.91
CA ASP A 278 19.42 -9.58 28.43
C ASP A 278 19.07 -8.21 27.85
N GLU A 279 18.56 -8.18 26.62
CA GLU A 279 18.13 -6.98 25.91
C GLU A 279 16.72 -6.50 26.29
N LEU A 280 16.00 -7.21 27.18
CA LEU A 280 14.66 -6.81 27.60
C LEU A 280 14.73 -5.73 28.67
N TYR A 281 14.53 -4.49 28.25
CA TYR A 281 14.39 -3.33 29.12
C TYR A 281 12.92 -3.04 29.44
N SER A 282 12.67 -2.65 30.68
CA SER A 282 11.34 -2.20 31.11
C SER A 282 10.97 -0.85 30.51
N ASN A 283 9.71 -0.73 30.10
CA ASN A 283 9.08 0.53 29.70
C ASN A 283 8.23 1.12 30.83
N VAL A 284 8.35 0.63 32.07
CA VAL A 284 7.48 1.02 33.18
C VAL A 284 8.27 1.72 34.27
N GLY A 285 7.74 2.83 34.76
CA GLY A 285 8.31 3.60 35.86
C GLY A 285 7.23 4.30 36.67
N LYS A 286 7.62 4.91 37.79
CA LYS A 286 6.68 5.61 38.68
C LYS A 286 7.31 6.76 39.43
N THR A 287 6.48 7.72 39.79
CA THR A 287 6.73 8.73 40.84
C THR A 287 5.80 8.44 42.03
N PRO A 288 5.88 9.19 43.13
CA PRO A 288 4.89 9.06 44.21
C PRO A 288 3.44 9.33 43.78
N GLN A 289 3.22 10.06 42.66
CA GLN A 289 1.90 10.48 42.18
C GLN A 289 1.41 9.70 40.95
N HIS A 290 2.33 9.22 40.11
CA HIS A 290 1.98 8.65 38.81
C HIS A 290 2.72 7.37 38.50
N VAL A 291 2.07 6.50 37.74
CA VAL A 291 2.68 5.33 37.10
C VAL A 291 2.72 5.59 35.60
N TYR A 292 3.77 5.14 34.95
CA TYR A 292 4.02 5.37 33.54
C TYR A 292 4.23 4.06 32.80
N TRP A 293 3.64 3.93 31.62
CA TRP A 293 4.13 3.06 30.56
C TRP A 293 4.64 3.97 29.45
N GLN A 294 5.95 3.91 29.18
CA GLN A 294 6.66 4.89 28.38
C GLN A 294 6.40 6.32 28.90
N ASP A 295 5.88 7.21 28.06
CA ASP A 295 5.47 8.59 28.36
C ASP A 295 3.97 8.71 28.72
N HIS A 296 3.23 7.60 28.76
CA HIS A 296 1.80 7.60 29.10
C HIS A 296 1.57 7.40 30.60
N ILE A 297 0.74 8.27 31.20
CA ILE A 297 0.30 8.13 32.60
C ILE A 297 -0.81 7.08 32.70
N LEU A 298 -0.59 6.07 33.54
CA LEU A 298 -1.56 5.03 33.88
C LEU A 298 -2.41 5.51 35.08
N SER A 299 -3.36 6.40 34.81
CA SER A 299 -4.00 7.25 35.83
C SER A 299 -4.78 6.53 36.94
N GLN A 300 -5.18 5.28 36.74
CA GLN A 300 -5.96 4.52 37.72
C GLN A 300 -5.09 3.65 38.64
N LEU A 301 -3.78 3.54 38.38
CA LEU A 301 -2.88 2.76 39.22
C LEU A 301 -2.39 3.57 40.43
N ASN A 302 -2.40 2.94 41.60
CA ASN A 302 -1.80 3.41 42.83
C ASN A 302 -0.27 3.21 42.81
N PRO A 303 0.54 4.27 42.68
CA PRO A 303 2.00 4.14 42.54
C PRO A 303 2.67 3.37 43.69
N ALA A 304 2.14 3.47 44.91
CA ALA A 304 2.70 2.78 46.07
C ALA A 304 2.53 1.26 46.00
N GLN A 305 1.51 0.77 45.29
CA GLN A 305 1.17 -0.66 45.18
C GLN A 305 1.47 -1.25 43.79
N THR A 306 1.94 -0.43 42.86
CA THR A 306 2.22 -0.84 41.48
C THR A 306 3.39 -1.81 41.37
N ASN A 307 3.15 -2.89 40.64
CA ASN A 307 4.12 -3.88 40.20
C ASN A 307 4.08 -4.05 38.68
N TYR A 308 5.25 -4.13 38.06
CA TYR A 308 5.39 -4.54 36.66
C TYR A 308 5.60 -6.06 36.61
N LEU A 309 4.76 -6.78 35.88
CA LEU A 309 4.71 -8.24 35.88
C LEU A 309 5.53 -8.88 34.75
N GLY A 310 6.03 -8.09 33.81
CA GLY A 310 6.50 -8.58 32.51
C GLY A 310 5.37 -8.69 31.50
N ASN A 311 5.70 -9.11 30.26
CA ASN A 311 4.75 -9.26 29.15
C ASN A 311 3.89 -8.01 28.88
N ASP A 312 4.42 -6.82 29.18
CA ASP A 312 3.73 -5.52 29.13
C ASP A 312 2.53 -5.36 30.09
N PHE A 313 2.38 -6.23 31.08
CA PHE A 313 1.34 -6.10 32.11
C PHE A 313 1.84 -5.37 33.36
N THR A 314 1.09 -4.35 33.76
CA THR A 314 1.32 -3.59 35.00
C THR A 314 0.05 -3.63 35.85
N LYS A 315 0.17 -3.82 37.15
CA LYS A 315 -0.99 -3.86 38.05
C LYS A 315 -0.71 -3.18 39.38
N ASP A 316 -1.78 -2.83 40.08
CA ASP A 316 -1.79 -2.62 41.51
C ASP A 316 -2.76 -3.62 42.18
N GLY A 317 -3.31 -3.29 43.35
CA GLY A 317 -4.29 -4.14 44.03
C GLY A 317 -5.72 -4.12 43.45
N GLN A 318 -6.03 -3.21 42.51
CA GLN A 318 -7.39 -2.97 42.00
C GLN A 318 -7.48 -2.93 40.48
N GLN A 319 -6.43 -2.51 39.79
CA GLN A 319 -6.37 -2.24 38.37
C GLN A 319 -5.25 -3.03 37.71
N VAL A 320 -5.49 -3.40 36.45
CA VAL A 320 -4.52 -4.07 35.59
C VAL A 320 -4.49 -3.33 34.26
N TYR A 321 -3.29 -3.13 33.74
CA TYR A 321 -3.02 -2.50 32.46
C TYR A 321 -2.17 -3.42 31.59
N PHE A 322 -2.47 -3.44 30.30
CA PHE A 322 -1.56 -3.90 29.25
C PHE A 322 -1.08 -2.66 28.51
N GLN A 323 0.20 -2.35 28.60
CA GLN A 323 0.74 -1.08 28.10
C GLN A 323 -0.02 0.12 28.70
N ASP A 324 -0.56 1.01 27.87
CA ASP A 324 -1.38 2.16 28.24
C ASP A 324 -2.88 1.83 28.38
N LYS A 325 -3.29 0.57 28.20
CA LYS A 325 -4.70 0.17 28.13
C LYS A 325 -5.15 -0.56 29.40
N PRO A 326 -6.19 -0.06 30.11
CA PRO A 326 -6.76 -0.76 31.25
C PRO A 326 -7.49 -2.05 30.81
N LEU A 327 -7.37 -3.10 31.61
CA LEU A 327 -8.12 -4.35 31.45
C LEU A 327 -9.39 -4.29 32.30
N ALA A 328 -10.53 -4.13 31.64
CA ALA A 328 -11.82 -4.21 32.31
C ALA A 328 -12.11 -5.64 32.79
N ASN A 329 -12.62 -5.77 34.02
CA ASN A 329 -13.06 -7.03 34.65
C ASN A 329 -11.94 -8.05 34.97
N ALA A 330 -10.66 -7.67 34.91
CA ALA A 330 -9.58 -8.50 35.42
C ALA A 330 -9.58 -8.47 36.96
N ASN A 331 -9.45 -9.64 37.60
CA ASN A 331 -9.26 -9.70 39.05
C ASN A 331 -7.82 -9.32 39.39
N ALA A 332 -7.62 -8.03 39.67
CA ALA A 332 -6.32 -7.47 39.97
C ALA A 332 -5.62 -8.16 41.14
N ALA A 333 -6.30 -8.71 42.16
CA ALA A 333 -5.63 -9.37 43.28
C ALA A 333 -4.82 -10.61 42.82
N GLY A 334 -5.47 -11.51 42.05
CA GLY A 334 -4.88 -12.76 41.55
C GLY A 334 -4.12 -12.62 40.22
N PHE A 335 -4.12 -11.43 39.60
CA PHE A 335 -3.53 -11.26 38.26
C PHE A 335 -2.01 -11.47 38.23
N THR A 336 -1.53 -12.31 37.31
CA THR A 336 -0.12 -12.64 37.09
C THR A 336 0.20 -12.79 35.61
N ALA A 337 1.42 -12.48 35.20
CA ALA A 337 1.89 -12.81 33.85
C ALA A 337 2.09 -14.33 33.74
N ILE A 338 1.72 -14.92 32.60
CA ILE A 338 2.11 -16.28 32.27
C ILE A 338 3.52 -16.19 31.69
N LEU A 339 4.50 -16.81 32.34
CA LEU A 339 5.88 -16.77 31.88
C LEU A 339 6.15 -17.93 30.95
N HIS A 340 6.90 -17.68 29.88
CA HIS A 340 7.32 -18.72 28.96
C HIS A 340 8.55 -19.46 29.53
N PRO A 341 8.61 -20.81 29.44
CA PRO A 341 9.57 -21.61 30.18
C PRO A 341 11.03 -21.41 29.76
N GLN A 342 11.28 -21.01 28.51
CA GLN A 342 12.64 -20.88 27.96
C GLN A 342 13.09 -19.44 27.70
N PHE A 343 12.16 -18.51 27.58
CA PHE A 343 12.45 -17.11 27.26
C PHE A 343 11.31 -16.25 27.76
N ASN A 344 11.60 -15.18 28.48
CA ASN A 344 10.62 -14.12 28.76
C ASN A 344 11.12 -12.88 28.04
N ALA A 345 10.57 -12.66 26.83
CA ALA A 345 11.01 -11.67 25.85
C ALA A 345 9.80 -10.94 25.24
N LEU A 346 10.07 -9.92 24.43
CA LEU A 346 9.04 -9.19 23.66
C LEU A 346 8.26 -10.16 22.76
N GLY A 347 6.93 -10.09 22.79
CA GLY A 347 6.06 -10.86 21.89
C GLY A 347 5.21 -11.96 22.53
N TYR A 348 5.50 -12.40 23.76
CA TYR A 348 4.67 -13.35 24.53
C TYR A 348 3.75 -12.58 25.49
N PHE A 349 2.55 -12.22 25.04
CA PHE A 349 1.66 -11.28 25.77
C PHE A 349 0.52 -11.97 26.53
N TYR A 350 0.84 -13.05 27.25
CA TYR A 350 -0.15 -13.80 28.03
C TYR A 350 -0.06 -13.50 29.52
N ALA A 351 -1.24 -13.43 30.14
CA ALA A 351 -1.43 -13.28 31.57
C ALA A 351 -2.69 -14.02 32.01
N LYS A 352 -2.90 -14.12 33.32
CA LYS A 352 -4.08 -14.76 33.90
C LYS A 352 -4.45 -14.13 35.23
N ASP A 353 -5.70 -14.30 35.62
CA ASP A 353 -6.12 -14.25 37.01
C ASP A 353 -6.70 -15.61 37.43
N ASP A 354 -7.44 -15.64 38.54
CA ASP A 354 -8.03 -16.87 39.07
C ASP A 354 -9.15 -17.44 38.18
N GLN A 355 -9.73 -16.64 37.29
CA GLN A 355 -10.92 -16.97 36.50
C GLN A 355 -10.64 -17.11 35.01
N GLN A 356 -9.73 -16.30 34.45
CA GLN A 356 -9.55 -16.16 33.01
C GLN A 356 -8.08 -16.03 32.62
N VAL A 357 -7.79 -16.39 31.37
CA VAL A 357 -6.51 -16.13 30.70
C VAL A 357 -6.71 -14.96 29.75
N TYR A 358 -5.67 -14.15 29.57
CA TYR A 358 -5.69 -12.96 28.74
C TYR A 358 -4.56 -12.99 27.72
N TYR A 359 -4.85 -12.57 26.50
CA TYR A 359 -3.85 -12.15 25.51
C TYR A 359 -3.99 -10.64 25.29
N LYS A 360 -2.97 -9.88 25.69
CA LYS A 360 -3.07 -8.40 25.75
C LYS A 360 -4.29 -7.98 26.58
N THR A 361 -5.23 -7.24 26.00
CA THR A 361 -6.47 -6.80 26.65
C THR A 361 -7.66 -7.74 26.44
N LYS A 362 -7.48 -8.88 25.76
CA LYS A 362 -8.58 -9.80 25.41
C LYS A 362 -8.59 -11.00 26.35
N ALA A 363 -9.73 -11.24 26.99
CA ALA A 363 -9.99 -12.48 27.71
C ALA A 363 -10.15 -13.65 26.72
N LEU A 364 -9.54 -14.79 27.06
CA LEU A 364 -9.61 -16.03 26.31
C LEU A 364 -10.56 -16.98 27.03
N THR A 365 -11.60 -17.41 26.32
CA THR A 365 -12.62 -18.31 26.83
C THR A 365 -12.12 -19.76 26.83
N ASP A 366 -12.68 -20.59 27.71
CA ASP A 366 -12.45 -22.04 27.79
C ASP A 366 -11.03 -22.51 28.17
N LEU A 367 -10.05 -21.61 28.28
CA LEU A 367 -8.75 -21.93 28.86
C LEU A 367 -8.83 -21.98 30.39
N ASN A 368 -8.34 -23.06 30.98
CA ASN A 368 -8.17 -23.20 32.41
C ASN A 368 -6.95 -22.37 32.89
N PRO A 369 -7.13 -21.31 33.69
CA PRO A 369 -6.02 -20.45 34.13
C PRO A 369 -4.95 -21.21 34.93
N GLN A 370 -5.33 -22.23 35.69
CA GLN A 370 -4.39 -22.98 36.53
C GLN A 370 -3.52 -23.96 35.73
N GLN A 371 -3.98 -24.36 34.55
CA GLN A 371 -3.30 -25.34 33.69
C GLN A 371 -2.68 -24.72 32.43
N SER A 372 -2.98 -23.46 32.15
CA SER A 372 -2.51 -22.77 30.94
C SER A 372 -1.00 -22.53 30.96
N GLN A 373 -0.34 -22.96 29.89
CA GLN A 373 1.11 -22.91 29.74
C GLN A 373 1.51 -22.69 28.27
N ALA A 374 2.73 -22.16 28.08
CA ALA A 374 3.29 -21.96 26.75
C ALA A 374 3.78 -23.26 26.11
N PHE A 375 3.81 -23.30 24.77
CA PHE A 375 4.60 -24.29 24.07
C PHE A 375 6.09 -23.93 24.12
N PRO A 376 7.01 -24.82 24.54
CA PRO A 376 8.40 -24.46 24.80
C PRO A 376 9.16 -23.80 23.64
N ASN A 377 8.78 -24.10 22.40
CA ASN A 377 9.46 -23.66 21.18
C ASN A 377 8.72 -22.53 20.43
N ASN A 378 7.75 -21.86 21.05
CA ASN A 378 6.98 -20.81 20.39
C ASN A 378 6.42 -19.74 21.34
N SER A 379 6.46 -18.47 20.91
CA SER A 379 6.02 -17.31 21.69
C SER A 379 4.58 -16.83 21.37
N GLN A 380 3.87 -17.50 20.48
CA GLN A 380 2.58 -17.06 19.98
C GLN A 380 1.44 -18.01 20.38
N TYR A 381 1.75 -19.25 20.77
CA TYR A 381 0.74 -20.22 21.20
C TYR A 381 0.71 -20.40 22.71
N ILE A 382 -0.48 -20.68 23.23
CA ILE A 382 -0.74 -21.11 24.60
C ILE A 382 -1.72 -22.26 24.58
N HIS A 383 -1.66 -23.15 25.57
CA HIS A 383 -2.60 -24.24 25.69
C HIS A 383 -2.85 -24.62 27.15
N ASP A 384 -3.95 -25.33 27.38
CA ASP A 384 -4.17 -26.13 28.58
C ASP A 384 -4.34 -27.61 28.18
N GLN A 385 -5.11 -28.39 28.94
CA GLN A 385 -5.37 -29.80 28.63
C GLN A 385 -6.40 -30.00 27.51
N GLN A 386 -7.19 -28.99 27.15
CA GLN A 386 -8.34 -29.11 26.25
C GLN A 386 -8.22 -28.23 25.01
N VAL A 387 -7.66 -27.03 25.14
CA VAL A 387 -7.72 -25.99 24.13
C VAL A 387 -6.32 -25.47 23.79
N VAL A 388 -6.13 -25.17 22.50
CA VAL A 388 -4.96 -24.46 21.98
C VAL A 388 -5.40 -23.10 21.45
N TYR A 389 -4.63 -22.07 21.77
CA TYR A 389 -4.79 -20.72 21.22
C TYR A 389 -3.54 -20.32 20.46
N TYR A 390 -3.73 -19.65 19.33
CA TYR A 390 -2.73 -18.76 18.72
C TYR A 390 -3.15 -17.33 19.02
N GLN A 391 -2.35 -16.60 19.81
CA GLN A 391 -2.69 -15.26 20.29
C GLN A 391 -4.10 -15.22 20.93
N ASP A 392 -5.04 -14.49 20.32
CA ASP A 392 -6.43 -14.39 20.73
C ASP A 392 -7.38 -15.32 19.96
N LYS A 393 -6.86 -16.26 19.17
CA LYS A 393 -7.62 -17.17 18.31
C LYS A 393 -7.60 -18.59 18.85
N LYS A 394 -8.79 -19.10 19.16
CA LYS A 394 -9.01 -20.50 19.55
C LYS A 394 -8.86 -21.42 18.34
N LEU A 395 -8.14 -22.53 18.50
CA LEU A 395 -7.92 -23.52 17.46
C LEU A 395 -8.73 -24.80 17.75
N ASP A 396 -10.04 -24.75 17.50
CA ASP A 396 -11.04 -25.72 17.99
C ASP A 396 -10.83 -27.19 17.56
N LYS A 397 -10.07 -27.45 16.49
CA LYS A 397 -9.90 -28.81 15.95
C LYS A 397 -8.63 -29.52 16.44
N LEU A 398 -7.79 -28.84 17.21
CA LEU A 398 -6.55 -29.41 17.73
C LEU A 398 -6.80 -30.13 19.07
N ASN A 399 -6.26 -31.34 19.20
CA ASN A 399 -6.08 -31.98 20.48
C ASN A 399 -4.90 -31.31 21.22
N ALA A 400 -5.20 -30.55 22.28
CA ALA A 400 -4.19 -29.79 23.02
C ALA A 400 -3.06 -30.64 23.61
N GLN A 401 -3.33 -31.89 23.99
CA GLN A 401 -2.33 -32.79 24.58
C GLN A 401 -1.38 -33.39 23.55
N GLN A 402 -1.79 -33.44 22.28
CA GLN A 402 -1.02 -34.02 21.17
C GLN A 402 -0.43 -32.97 20.23
N THR A 403 -0.78 -31.69 20.44
CA THR A 403 -0.36 -30.61 19.56
C THR A 403 1.14 -30.36 19.65
N GLN A 404 1.77 -30.24 18.49
CA GLN A 404 3.15 -29.82 18.31
C GLN A 404 3.18 -28.53 17.47
N ILE A 405 4.12 -27.65 17.78
CA ILE A 405 4.36 -26.42 17.03
C ILE A 405 5.67 -26.55 16.26
N PHE A 406 5.62 -26.33 14.95
CA PHE A 406 6.79 -26.25 14.08
C PHE A 406 6.97 -24.80 13.65
N SER A 407 8.14 -24.23 13.87
CA SER A 407 8.41 -22.81 13.54
C SER A 407 9.06 -22.65 12.17
N GLY A 408 8.52 -21.76 11.35
CA GLY A 408 9.17 -21.29 10.13
C GLY A 408 10.43 -20.51 10.47
N SER A 409 11.52 -20.81 9.76
CA SER A 409 12.86 -20.28 10.06
C SER A 409 13.58 -19.72 8.82
N ASN A 410 12.90 -19.57 7.67
CA ASN A 410 13.45 -18.87 6.49
C ASN A 410 12.97 -17.42 6.45
N ARG A 411 13.56 -16.62 5.54
CA ARG A 411 13.23 -15.20 5.37
C ARG A 411 11.76 -14.90 4.99
N PHE A 412 11.02 -15.88 4.49
CA PHE A 412 9.63 -15.78 4.04
C PHE A 412 8.62 -16.39 5.02
N SER A 413 9.11 -17.22 5.95
CA SER A 413 8.33 -17.95 6.94
C SER A 413 8.70 -17.58 8.38
N GLN A 414 9.59 -16.61 8.57
CA GLN A 414 9.80 -15.94 9.84
C GLN A 414 8.44 -15.34 10.25
N ASN A 415 7.79 -15.95 11.25
CA ASN A 415 6.41 -15.72 11.73
C ASN A 415 5.30 -16.63 11.16
N LEU A 416 5.63 -17.67 10.38
CA LEU A 416 4.68 -18.69 9.93
C LEU A 416 4.96 -20.00 10.69
N HIS A 417 4.07 -20.35 11.62
CA HIS A 417 4.21 -21.53 12.46
C HIS A 417 3.11 -22.55 12.14
N LEU A 418 3.45 -23.82 12.04
CA LEU A 418 2.49 -24.91 11.88
C LEU A 418 2.16 -25.54 13.24
N ALA A 419 0.91 -25.47 13.67
CA ALA A 419 0.37 -26.22 14.78
C ALA A 419 -0.37 -27.46 14.28
N THR A 420 -0.05 -28.64 14.82
CA THR A 420 -0.72 -29.88 14.44
C THR A 420 -0.71 -30.93 15.56
N ASP A 421 -1.80 -31.68 15.67
CA ASP A 421 -1.94 -32.88 16.51
C ASP A 421 -1.81 -34.19 15.69
N GLY A 422 -1.39 -34.08 14.42
CA GLY A 422 -1.34 -35.17 13.44
C GLY A 422 -2.65 -35.43 12.69
N ARG A 423 -3.75 -34.75 13.02
CA ARG A 423 -5.04 -34.84 12.30
C ARG A 423 -5.50 -33.50 11.75
N SER A 424 -5.29 -32.45 12.53
CA SER A 424 -5.61 -31.08 12.20
C SER A 424 -4.32 -30.29 11.98
N PHE A 425 -4.35 -29.34 11.05
CA PHE A 425 -3.19 -28.53 10.68
C PHE A 425 -3.59 -27.07 10.61
N TYR A 426 -2.87 -26.22 11.34
CA TYR A 426 -3.07 -24.78 11.38
C TYR A 426 -1.77 -24.07 11.09
N LEU A 427 -1.79 -23.12 10.17
CA LEU A 427 -0.72 -22.16 9.96
C LEU A 427 -1.09 -20.88 10.71
N ASN A 428 -0.43 -20.66 11.86
CA ASN A 428 -0.83 -19.66 12.84
C ASN A 428 -2.29 -19.89 13.28
N GLU A 429 -3.17 -18.91 13.07
CA GLU A 429 -4.60 -19.02 13.34
C GLU A 429 -5.40 -19.72 12.23
N HIS A 430 -4.82 -19.91 11.05
CA HIS A 430 -5.56 -20.33 9.87
C HIS A 430 -5.50 -21.85 9.67
N PRO A 431 -6.65 -22.54 9.55
CA PRO A 431 -6.63 -23.95 9.18
C PRO A 431 -6.00 -24.12 7.80
N LEU A 432 -5.29 -25.23 7.60
CA LEU A 432 -4.64 -25.54 6.33
C LEU A 432 -5.67 -25.58 5.19
N PRO A 433 -5.37 -25.02 3.99
CA PRO A 433 -6.30 -25.01 2.87
C PRO A 433 -6.80 -26.40 2.47
N HIS A 434 -8.10 -26.51 2.18
CA HIS A 434 -8.75 -27.76 1.73
C HIS A 434 -8.50 -28.10 0.25
N SER A 435 -7.80 -27.23 -0.48
CA SER A 435 -7.46 -27.42 -1.89
C SER A 435 -6.03 -26.97 -2.16
N ALA A 436 -5.36 -27.67 -3.08
CA ALA A 436 -4.02 -27.34 -3.54
C ALA A 436 -4.02 -27.01 -5.03
N GLU A 437 -3.21 -26.04 -5.43
CA GLU A 437 -3.04 -25.65 -6.83
C GLU A 437 -2.00 -26.53 -7.54
N HIS A 438 -2.25 -26.84 -8.81
CA HIS A 438 -1.22 -27.42 -9.67
C HIS A 438 -0.25 -26.34 -10.18
N LYS A 439 0.93 -26.79 -10.64
CA LYS A 439 1.99 -25.89 -11.12
C LYS A 439 1.56 -24.91 -12.22
N PHE A 440 0.63 -25.32 -13.08
CA PHE A 440 0.17 -24.51 -14.20
C PHE A 440 -1.26 -24.01 -13.99
N TRP A 441 -2.23 -24.92 -13.90
CA TRP A 441 -3.64 -24.57 -13.84
C TRP A 441 -4.44 -25.60 -13.04
N GLY A 442 -5.48 -25.13 -12.34
CA GLY A 442 -6.44 -25.97 -11.64
C GLY A 442 -6.08 -26.26 -10.18
N THR A 443 -7.06 -26.76 -9.45
CA THR A 443 -6.94 -27.17 -8.05
C THR A 443 -7.40 -28.60 -7.87
N THR A 444 -6.85 -29.26 -6.86
CA THR A 444 -7.30 -30.56 -6.37
C THR A 444 -7.71 -30.44 -4.91
N PRO A 445 -8.76 -31.15 -4.45
CA PRO A 445 -9.02 -31.26 -3.02
C PRO A 445 -7.83 -31.93 -2.32
N VAL A 446 -7.59 -31.54 -1.07
CA VAL A 446 -6.60 -32.13 -0.17
C VAL A 446 -7.31 -33.12 0.74
N ASP A 447 -6.87 -34.38 0.77
CA ASP A 447 -7.44 -35.36 1.68
C ASP A 447 -6.87 -35.19 3.09
N LEU A 448 -7.51 -34.33 3.88
CA LEU A 448 -7.14 -34.09 5.27
C LEU A 448 -7.22 -35.33 6.17
N SER A 449 -8.00 -36.36 5.80
CA SER A 449 -8.16 -37.54 6.65
C SER A 449 -6.92 -38.44 6.67
N HIS A 450 -6.11 -38.37 5.61
CA HIS A 450 -4.85 -39.10 5.47
C HIS A 450 -3.64 -38.17 5.32
N LEU A 451 -3.82 -36.86 5.51
CA LEU A 451 -2.75 -35.90 5.36
C LEU A 451 -1.72 -36.05 6.50
N GLN A 452 -0.46 -36.09 6.14
CA GLN A 452 0.66 -36.17 7.06
C GLN A 452 1.65 -35.04 6.78
N LEU A 453 2.24 -34.48 7.83
CA LEU A 453 3.44 -33.66 7.71
C LEU A 453 4.63 -34.60 7.45
N ILE A 454 5.22 -34.54 6.26
CA ILE A 454 6.35 -35.40 5.86
C ILE A 454 7.68 -34.65 5.79
N GLY A 455 7.63 -33.32 5.93
CA GLY A 455 8.83 -32.50 5.99
C GLY A 455 8.52 -31.13 6.61
N SER A 456 9.32 -30.75 7.59
CA SER A 456 9.42 -29.38 8.09
C SER A 456 10.81 -28.83 7.77
N GLN A 457 10.90 -27.51 7.69
CA GLN A 457 12.07 -26.78 7.21
C GLN A 457 13.44 -27.23 7.80
N SER A 458 14.49 -27.22 6.96
CA SER A 458 15.92 -27.39 7.34
C SER A 458 16.64 -26.05 7.55
N SER A 459 17.51 -25.95 8.57
CA SER A 459 18.32 -24.76 8.88
C SER A 459 19.53 -24.62 7.94
N GLU A 460 19.52 -23.68 6.98
CA GLU A 460 20.68 -23.32 6.14
C GLU A 460 20.75 -21.80 5.82
N PRO A 461 21.94 -21.24 5.51
CA PRO A 461 22.23 -19.79 5.56
C PRO A 461 21.73 -18.95 4.35
N TYR A 462 20.96 -19.54 3.45
CA TYR A 462 20.29 -18.88 2.33
C TYR A 462 18.81 -19.31 2.38
N PRO A 463 17.85 -18.48 1.93
CA PRO A 463 16.42 -18.68 2.19
C PRO A 463 15.99 -20.14 2.07
N GLY A 464 15.62 -20.75 3.20
CA GLY A 464 15.17 -22.13 3.26
C GLY A 464 14.11 -22.42 2.20
N ASN A 465 14.23 -23.58 1.56
CA ASN A 465 13.59 -23.88 0.27
C ASN A 465 12.09 -24.17 0.37
N PHE A 466 11.57 -24.49 1.56
CA PHE A 466 10.16 -24.63 1.88
C PHE A 466 9.97 -24.64 3.39
N SER A 467 8.79 -24.25 3.89
CA SER A 467 8.46 -24.36 5.31
C SER A 467 7.92 -25.73 5.68
N TYR A 468 6.92 -26.20 4.93
CA TYR A 468 6.16 -27.41 5.26
C TYR A 468 5.82 -28.20 3.99
N ILE A 469 6.02 -29.52 4.06
CA ILE A 469 5.65 -30.49 3.05
C ILE A 469 4.68 -31.48 3.66
N PHE A 470 3.55 -31.64 3.00
CA PHE A 470 2.51 -32.56 3.39
C PHE A 470 2.37 -33.66 2.35
N ALA A 471 1.84 -34.79 2.74
CA ALA A 471 1.42 -35.81 1.79
C ALA A 471 0.15 -36.49 2.26
N ASP A 472 -0.75 -36.76 1.33
CA ASP A 472 -1.85 -37.68 1.53
C ASP A 472 -1.60 -38.98 0.74
N GLN A 473 -2.65 -39.77 0.52
CA GLN A 473 -2.50 -41.04 -0.20
C GLN A 473 -2.18 -40.87 -1.69
N GLN A 474 -2.43 -39.71 -2.28
CA GLN A 474 -2.34 -39.54 -3.73
C GLN A 474 -1.40 -38.40 -4.16
N ASN A 475 -1.12 -37.44 -3.28
CA ASN A 475 -0.37 -36.25 -3.62
C ASN A 475 0.64 -35.88 -2.53
N ILE A 476 1.73 -35.25 -2.98
CA ILE A 476 2.63 -34.50 -2.10
C ILE A 476 2.40 -33.02 -2.35
N TYR A 477 2.27 -32.27 -1.26
CA TYR A 477 1.99 -30.85 -1.24
C TYR A 477 3.14 -30.08 -0.61
N ILE A 478 3.35 -28.86 -1.12
CA ILE A 478 4.21 -27.87 -0.49
C ILE A 478 3.38 -26.64 -0.16
N TYR A 479 3.56 -26.08 1.03
CA TYR A 479 2.99 -24.77 1.34
C TYR A 479 3.86 -23.66 0.77
N ASP A 480 3.30 -22.90 -0.16
CA ASP A 480 3.92 -21.73 -0.75
C ASP A 480 3.66 -20.52 0.15
N GLU A 481 4.67 -20.10 0.92
CA GLU A 481 4.56 -19.00 1.88
C GLU A 481 4.26 -17.65 1.21
N PHE A 482 4.79 -17.45 0.00
CA PHE A 482 4.68 -16.18 -0.72
C PHE A 482 3.23 -15.94 -1.16
N TYR A 483 2.60 -16.99 -1.69
CA TYR A 483 1.23 -16.94 -2.16
C TYR A 483 0.21 -17.47 -1.14
N GLN A 484 0.68 -17.90 0.03
CA GLN A 484 -0.13 -18.45 1.13
C GLN A 484 -1.10 -19.56 0.68
N ARG A 485 -0.58 -20.53 -0.09
CA ARG A 485 -1.39 -21.60 -0.70
C ARG A 485 -0.66 -22.93 -0.74
N LEU A 486 -1.41 -24.02 -0.71
CA LEU A 486 -0.85 -25.34 -0.99
C LEU A 486 -0.66 -25.53 -2.50
N LYS A 487 0.48 -26.10 -2.89
CA LYS A 487 0.77 -26.51 -4.25
C LYS A 487 1.05 -28.00 -4.33
N VAL A 488 0.55 -28.64 -5.37
CA VAL A 488 0.87 -30.04 -5.68
C VAL A 488 2.29 -30.11 -6.20
N LEU A 489 3.18 -30.75 -5.44
CA LEU A 489 4.55 -31.06 -5.84
C LEU A 489 4.60 -32.31 -6.72
N TYR A 490 3.85 -33.34 -6.34
CA TYR A 490 3.81 -34.62 -7.06
C TYR A 490 2.46 -35.31 -6.89
N HIS A 491 2.04 -36.04 -7.92
CA HIS A 491 0.80 -36.84 -7.94
C HIS A 491 1.15 -38.30 -8.26
N PHE A 492 0.70 -39.22 -7.42
CA PHE A 492 0.87 -40.65 -7.62
C PHE A 492 -0.25 -41.18 -8.52
N PRO A 493 0.07 -41.99 -9.55
CA PRO A 493 -0.94 -42.57 -10.44
C PRO A 493 -1.95 -43.49 -9.74
N GLN A 494 -1.60 -44.02 -8.57
CA GLN A 494 -2.44 -44.85 -7.72
C GLN A 494 -2.27 -44.38 -6.26
N PRO A 495 -3.31 -44.48 -5.42
CA PRO A 495 -3.18 -44.23 -4.00
C PRO A 495 -2.09 -45.11 -3.37
N ILE A 496 -1.23 -44.50 -2.57
CA ILE A 496 -0.13 -45.14 -1.85
C ILE A 496 -0.19 -44.76 -0.37
N GLN A 497 0.25 -45.66 0.50
CA GLN A 497 0.42 -45.34 1.90
C GLN A 497 1.84 -44.86 2.14
N LEU A 498 2.00 -43.54 2.28
CA LEU A 498 3.30 -42.94 2.56
C LEU A 498 3.63 -43.03 4.05
N GLN A 499 4.82 -43.53 4.34
CA GLN A 499 5.44 -43.47 5.66
C GLN A 499 6.56 -42.43 5.62
N ALA A 500 6.40 -41.35 6.37
CA ALA A 500 7.47 -40.38 6.61
C ALA A 500 8.62 -41.06 7.38
N LEU A 501 9.85 -40.78 6.94
CA LEU A 501 11.08 -41.22 7.57
C LEU A 501 11.94 -39.98 7.88
N GLU A 502 13.04 -40.19 8.61
CA GLU A 502 13.99 -39.12 8.92
C GLU A 502 14.69 -38.59 7.65
N ASP A 503 15.20 -37.35 7.74
CA ASP A 503 15.97 -36.67 6.70
C ASP A 503 15.25 -36.42 5.37
N ARG A 504 13.95 -36.07 5.40
CA ARG A 504 13.16 -35.77 4.18
C ARG A 504 13.05 -36.97 3.24
N ARG A 505 13.05 -38.18 3.82
CA ARG A 505 12.82 -39.44 3.12
C ARG A 505 11.44 -39.98 3.45
N PHE A 506 10.89 -40.76 2.54
CA PHE A 506 9.64 -41.48 2.80
C PHE A 506 9.55 -42.72 1.92
N SER A 507 8.71 -43.66 2.37
CA SER A 507 8.52 -44.96 1.73
C SER A 507 7.05 -45.18 1.41
N ASP A 508 6.78 -45.80 0.27
CA ASP A 508 5.47 -46.40 -0.04
C ASP A 508 5.44 -47.92 0.27
N GLY A 509 6.48 -48.42 0.95
CA GLY A 509 6.71 -49.85 1.21
C GLY A 509 7.45 -50.60 0.09
N LYS A 510 7.45 -50.07 -1.14
CA LYS A 510 8.12 -50.66 -2.32
C LYS A 510 9.32 -49.84 -2.79
N ASN A 511 9.21 -48.53 -2.73
CA ASN A 511 10.14 -47.53 -3.19
C ASN A 511 10.47 -46.57 -2.06
N MET A 512 11.73 -46.16 -2.02
CA MET A 512 12.20 -45.10 -1.15
C MET A 512 12.31 -43.82 -1.97
N TYR A 513 11.81 -42.73 -1.42
CA TYR A 513 11.82 -41.42 -2.03
C TYR A 513 12.62 -40.44 -1.17
N SER A 514 13.27 -39.48 -1.83
CA SER A 514 13.94 -38.35 -1.20
C SER A 514 13.53 -37.05 -1.88
N ILE A 515 13.36 -36.00 -1.07
CA ILE A 515 13.15 -34.65 -1.59
C ILE A 515 14.52 -34.00 -1.77
N THR A 516 14.77 -33.54 -2.99
CA THR A 516 16.01 -32.86 -3.37
C THR A 516 15.73 -31.45 -3.81
N GLU A 517 16.66 -30.56 -3.50
CA GLU A 517 16.55 -29.14 -3.74
C GLU A 517 17.76 -28.70 -4.55
N LYS A 518 17.52 -27.96 -5.63
CA LYS A 518 18.60 -27.40 -6.44
C LYS A 518 18.42 -25.91 -6.62
N ILE A 519 19.41 -25.14 -6.16
CA ILE A 519 19.49 -23.70 -6.41
C ILE A 519 19.77 -23.48 -7.90
N TYR A 520 18.96 -22.62 -8.53
CA TYR A 520 19.16 -22.15 -9.89
C TYR A 520 19.42 -20.65 -9.88
N ARG A 521 20.57 -20.23 -10.41
CA ARG A 521 20.88 -18.82 -10.63
C ARG A 521 20.76 -18.53 -12.11
N SER A 522 19.82 -17.67 -12.50
CA SER A 522 19.78 -17.14 -13.87
C SER A 522 20.30 -15.70 -13.85
N LYS A 523 21.29 -15.41 -14.70
CA LYS A 523 21.70 -14.04 -15.00
C LYS A 523 20.89 -13.55 -16.19
N GLY A 524 20.12 -12.49 -16.00
CA GLY A 524 19.49 -11.78 -17.11
C GLY A 524 20.57 -11.18 -18.01
N ARG A 525 20.50 -11.42 -19.32
CA ARG A 525 21.52 -10.95 -20.28
C ARG A 525 21.56 -9.42 -20.45
N SER A 526 20.53 -8.67 -20.02
CA SER A 526 20.39 -7.23 -20.31
C SER A 526 20.31 -6.31 -19.09
N SER A 527 19.97 -6.80 -17.90
CA SER A 527 19.66 -5.96 -16.72
C SER A 527 20.67 -6.09 -15.57
N GLY A 528 21.66 -7.00 -15.67
CA GLY A 528 22.53 -7.34 -14.55
C GLY A 528 21.80 -8.02 -13.37
N THR A 529 20.49 -8.29 -13.49
CA THR A 529 19.72 -8.93 -12.42
C THR A 529 20.02 -10.43 -12.37
N THR A 530 20.33 -10.90 -11.16
CA THR A 530 20.49 -12.33 -10.86
C THR A 530 19.21 -12.83 -10.22
N THR A 531 18.43 -13.63 -10.94
CA THR A 531 17.28 -14.29 -10.34
C THR A 531 17.77 -15.55 -9.64
N HIS A 532 17.48 -15.63 -8.35
CA HIS A 532 17.74 -16.79 -7.52
C HIS A 532 16.43 -17.56 -7.39
N GLY A 533 16.35 -18.72 -8.02
CA GLY A 533 15.24 -19.67 -7.88
C GLY A 533 15.74 -20.99 -7.32
N PHE A 534 14.82 -21.87 -6.97
CA PHE A 534 15.14 -23.23 -6.58
C PHE A 534 14.15 -24.20 -7.23
N LYS A 535 14.60 -25.43 -7.44
CA LYS A 535 13.78 -26.53 -7.94
C LYS A 535 13.73 -27.60 -6.86
N ILE A 536 12.53 -27.85 -6.34
CA ILE A 536 12.25 -29.00 -5.48
C ILE A 536 11.85 -30.16 -6.38
N SER A 537 12.47 -31.32 -6.16
CA SER A 537 12.22 -32.52 -6.95
C SER A 537 12.11 -33.74 -6.05
N LEU A 538 11.13 -34.59 -6.35
CA LEU A 538 11.03 -35.92 -5.80
C LEU A 538 11.93 -36.87 -6.59
N ILE A 539 12.79 -37.63 -5.91
CA ILE A 539 13.67 -38.62 -6.55
C ILE A 539 13.52 -39.96 -5.82
N ARG A 540 13.42 -41.07 -6.58
CA ARG A 540 13.50 -42.41 -5.99
C ARG A 540 14.95 -42.79 -5.74
N ALA A 541 15.23 -43.44 -4.62
CA ALA A 541 16.58 -43.87 -4.25
C ALA A 541 17.23 -44.75 -5.33
N GLN A 542 16.45 -45.64 -5.96
CA GLN A 542 16.95 -46.47 -7.07
C GLN A 542 17.34 -45.64 -8.29
N ASP A 543 16.53 -44.64 -8.67
CA ASP A 543 16.85 -43.75 -9.79
C ASP A 543 18.11 -42.93 -9.48
N GLN A 544 18.28 -42.49 -8.24
CA GLN A 544 19.49 -41.80 -7.77
C GLN A 544 20.73 -42.70 -7.89
N GLN A 545 20.64 -43.98 -7.52
CA GLN A 545 21.72 -44.95 -7.68
C GLN A 545 22.06 -45.19 -9.15
N ILE A 546 21.06 -45.34 -10.02
CA ILE A 546 21.26 -45.51 -11.47
C ILE A 546 21.94 -44.27 -12.05
N MET A 547 21.49 -43.07 -11.70
CA MET A 547 22.13 -41.83 -12.13
C MET A 547 23.59 -41.76 -11.65
N ALA A 548 23.85 -42.07 -10.38
CA ALA A 548 25.20 -42.07 -9.82
C ALA A 548 26.12 -43.08 -10.54
N GLN A 549 25.63 -44.29 -10.83
CA GLN A 549 26.35 -45.31 -11.59
C GLN A 549 26.60 -44.89 -13.05
N TYR A 550 25.63 -44.23 -13.69
CA TYR A 550 25.79 -43.70 -15.03
C TYR A 550 26.91 -42.64 -15.07
N PHE A 551 26.92 -41.71 -14.11
CA PHE A 551 27.94 -40.66 -14.04
C PHE A 551 29.32 -41.16 -13.60
N SER A 552 29.39 -42.19 -12.75
CA SER A 552 30.68 -42.81 -12.40
C SER A 552 31.30 -43.57 -13.57
N ARG A 553 30.48 -44.15 -14.46
CA ARG A 553 30.92 -44.82 -15.69
C ARG A 553 31.24 -43.84 -16.83
N ASN A 554 30.60 -42.66 -16.85
CA ASN A 554 30.79 -41.64 -17.87
C ASN A 554 31.20 -40.29 -17.26
N PRO A 555 32.43 -40.16 -16.72
CA PRO A 555 32.89 -38.93 -16.05
C PRO A 555 32.95 -37.71 -16.98
N SER A 556 32.99 -37.90 -18.30
CA SER A 556 32.95 -36.84 -19.32
C SER A 556 31.56 -36.23 -19.56
N ALA A 557 30.49 -36.81 -19.02
CA ALA A 557 29.11 -36.30 -19.16
C ALA A 557 28.84 -34.99 -18.39
N LEU A 558 29.81 -34.50 -17.60
CA LEU A 558 29.76 -33.19 -16.95
C LEU A 558 30.00 -32.01 -17.91
N LYS A 559 30.38 -32.24 -19.18
CA LYS A 559 30.52 -31.15 -20.17
C LYS A 559 29.16 -30.69 -20.71
N LEU A 560 28.56 -29.74 -19.99
CA LEU A 560 27.38 -28.95 -20.34
C LEU A 560 27.50 -28.14 -21.67
N SER A 561 28.63 -28.23 -22.39
CA SER A 561 28.86 -27.49 -23.64
C SER A 561 28.04 -28.02 -24.83
N ASN A 562 27.56 -29.26 -24.78
CA ASN A 562 26.94 -29.90 -25.95
C ASN A 562 25.42 -29.66 -26.07
N LEU A 563 24.80 -28.94 -25.14
CA LEU A 563 23.36 -28.59 -25.20
C LEU A 563 23.07 -27.22 -25.88
N PHE A 564 24.10 -26.49 -26.31
CA PHE A 564 23.97 -25.15 -26.92
C PHE A 564 24.63 -25.00 -28.29
N HIS A 565 24.70 -26.06 -29.10
CA HIS A 565 24.97 -25.89 -30.53
C HIS A 565 23.72 -26.24 -31.34
N ASN A 566 23.01 -25.17 -31.73
CA ASN A 566 22.05 -25.19 -32.82
C ASN A 566 22.68 -25.92 -34.01
N ARG A 567 22.06 -27.02 -34.43
CA ARG A 567 22.15 -27.45 -35.82
C ARG A 567 21.33 -26.45 -36.63
N GLU A 568 22.00 -25.54 -37.33
CA GLU A 568 21.44 -25.00 -38.56
C GLU A 568 21.25 -26.18 -39.52
N ILE A 569 20.01 -26.40 -39.95
CA ILE A 569 19.71 -27.26 -41.09
C ILE A 569 18.78 -26.42 -41.99
N ASN A 570 19.27 -26.20 -43.21
CA ASN A 570 18.54 -25.67 -44.35
C ASN A 570 17.27 -26.45 -44.66
#